data_AF-A0A1B9LJV6-F1
#
_entry.id   AF-A0A1B9LJV6-F1
#
_cell.length_a   1.000
_cell.length_b   1.000
_cell.length_c   1.000
_cell.angle_alpha   90.00
_cell.angle_beta   90.00
_cell.angle_gamma   90.00
#
_symmetry.space_group_name_H-M   'P 1'
#
loop_
_entity.id
_entity.type
_entity.pdbx_description
1 polymer ?
#
loop_
_entity_poly.entity_id
_entity_poly.type
_entity_poly.pdbx_seq_one_letter_code
_entity_poly.pdbx_strand_id
1 'polypeptide(L)'
;MIGKGSFGKIKQFCLYGVALLALPLCGNADQSCASLATGEMMTNQYLDESGSFCLQLYFNQGDLIQGKFDSLDNLDLYTIQHEHLRQLSGNGNEFLFTVPKSDNYQFVAKGKPKQPFELIWQSTPPGIPKAYTLISPELIKLEQSLSTNKDTSIFWQKIAKQGTPLIEPYDENNVIMTFLWRGQLQNIKIFGSPTGDHDDLYHLANSDVWFRSYIVPKTTRYSYQLAPNIPITAKPLSEQRRSIVATAQQDPLNPHFYPLNSSDKFHRQSYVELADAKVQFGIKPEASSPKGKLTEHRFNSHILNNERDITIYWPANSQALPPAELNLVILFDSKQYQQKTAIITIMDNLIAHKKIAPTIMVMIDTLDSETRSQELPPYSTKLADMLVTEFLPWLKQNHIEVKPNHTVIAGSSFGGLASSYIAFLYPQYFPNVLSLSGSFGWAPKNHTGEWLSEQFAQQSTKPIKFYLNAGLFEGNLLTSNRHFSNILRAKGYTFFYHETASGHDYLHWQGELAEGLQYLLNTDD
;
A
#
# COMPACT_ATOMS: atom_id res chain seq x y z
N MET A 1 25.59 -70.50 7.48
CA MET A 1 26.45 -70.67 6.28
C MET A 1 27.16 -69.33 6.07
N ILE A 2 28.42 -69.18 6.52
CA ILE A 2 29.64 -69.31 5.68
C ILE A 2 29.50 -68.45 4.41
N GLY A 3 30.33 -67.45 4.09
CA GLY A 3 31.60 -67.00 4.63
C GLY A 3 32.22 -65.97 3.66
N LYS A 4 33.25 -65.29 4.19
CA LYS A 4 34.15 -64.26 3.65
C LYS A 4 34.77 -64.49 2.24
N GLY A 5 35.24 -63.37 1.67
CA GLY A 5 36.51 -63.25 0.89
C GLY A 5 36.33 -63.18 -0.64
N SER A 6 37.18 -62.56 -1.47
CA SER A 6 38.45 -61.83 -1.35
C SER A 6 38.82 -61.31 -2.77
N PHE A 7 39.65 -60.26 -2.82
CA PHE A 7 40.41 -59.67 -3.94
C PHE A 7 40.85 -60.58 -5.12
N GLY A 8 40.97 -59.98 -6.31
CA GLY A 8 41.80 -60.46 -7.43
C GLY A 8 41.92 -59.45 -8.59
N LYS A 9 43.12 -59.22 -9.10
CA LYS A 9 43.56 -58.08 -9.95
C LYS A 9 44.00 -58.58 -11.36
N ILE A 10 43.92 -57.69 -12.36
CA ILE A 10 44.74 -57.59 -13.61
C ILE A 10 44.35 -58.50 -14.82
N LYS A 11 43.99 -57.88 -15.97
CA LYS A 11 44.81 -57.82 -17.20
C LYS A 11 44.17 -56.95 -18.31
N GLN A 12 45.06 -56.28 -19.01
CA GLN A 12 44.94 -55.30 -20.08
C GLN A 12 44.83 -56.00 -21.45
N PHE A 13 44.04 -55.48 -22.40
CA PHE A 13 44.27 -55.64 -23.85
C PHE A 13 43.62 -54.48 -24.62
N CYS A 14 44.46 -53.68 -25.30
CA CYS A 14 44.08 -52.80 -26.40
C CYS A 14 43.85 -53.64 -27.66
N LEU A 15 42.83 -53.30 -28.46
CA LEU A 15 42.87 -53.52 -29.89
C LEU A 15 42.09 -52.43 -30.64
N TYR A 16 42.72 -51.97 -31.71
CA TYR A 16 42.31 -50.94 -32.67
C TYR A 16 41.01 -51.30 -33.41
N GLY A 17 40.21 -50.28 -33.74
CA GLY A 17 39.08 -50.36 -34.68
C GLY A 17 38.80 -49.01 -35.32
N VAL A 18 39.09 -48.92 -36.62
CA VAL A 18 39.11 -47.74 -37.48
C VAL A 18 37.71 -47.31 -37.93
N ALA A 19 37.52 -45.99 -37.94
CA ALA A 19 36.66 -45.11 -38.76
C ALA A 19 35.35 -45.64 -39.39
N LEU A 20 34.24 -45.02 -38.99
CA LEU A 20 33.03 -44.89 -39.80
C LEU A 20 32.78 -43.40 -40.07
N LEU A 21 32.87 -43.05 -41.36
CA LEU A 21 32.43 -41.78 -41.93
C LEU A 21 30.90 -41.74 -41.95
N ALA A 22 30.33 -40.82 -41.17
CA ALA A 22 28.99 -40.30 -41.39
C ALA A 22 29.07 -38.77 -41.33
N LEU A 23 28.87 -38.13 -42.49
CA LEU A 23 28.75 -36.69 -42.63
C LEU A 23 27.47 -36.21 -41.91
N PRO A 24 27.54 -35.21 -41.01
CA PRO A 24 26.43 -34.31 -40.80
C PRO A 24 26.65 -33.07 -41.68
N LEU A 25 25.83 -32.95 -42.72
CA LEU A 25 25.50 -31.66 -43.31
C LEU A 25 24.47 -31.01 -42.37
N CYS A 26 24.93 -30.07 -41.56
CA CYS A 26 24.21 -28.86 -41.17
C CYS A 26 25.28 -27.86 -40.72
N GLY A 27 25.43 -26.78 -41.48
CA GLY A 27 26.42 -25.74 -41.21
C GLY A 27 26.09 -25.01 -39.91
N ASN A 28 26.99 -25.07 -38.94
CA ASN A 28 27.10 -24.04 -37.93
C ASN A 28 27.79 -22.85 -38.58
N ALA A 29 27.02 -21.83 -38.93
CA ALA A 29 27.60 -20.50 -38.95
C ALA A 29 27.88 -20.15 -37.48
N ASP A 30 29.14 -20.26 -37.06
CA ASP A 30 29.63 -19.64 -35.82
C ASP A 30 29.38 -18.14 -35.94
N GLN A 31 28.21 -17.71 -35.49
CA GLN A 31 27.84 -16.32 -35.46
C GLN A 31 28.45 -15.73 -34.20
N SER A 32 29.63 -15.13 -34.35
CA SER A 32 30.26 -14.38 -33.27
C SER A 32 29.29 -13.28 -32.80
N CYS A 33 28.74 -13.43 -31.59
CA CYS A 33 27.87 -12.42 -31.00
C CYS A 33 28.59 -11.08 -30.92
N ALA A 34 27.89 -10.00 -31.25
CA ALA A 34 28.42 -8.66 -31.07
C ALA A 34 28.73 -8.45 -29.59
N SER A 35 29.96 -8.04 -29.28
CA SER A 35 30.36 -7.67 -27.93
C SER A 35 30.40 -6.15 -27.84
N LEU A 36 29.52 -5.56 -27.04
CA LEU A 36 29.46 -4.13 -26.81
C LEU A 36 29.92 -3.81 -25.38
N ALA A 37 30.72 -2.76 -25.23
CA ALA A 37 30.89 -2.14 -23.92
C ALA A 37 29.55 -1.56 -23.48
N THR A 38 29.22 -1.69 -22.19
CA THR A 38 27.93 -1.32 -21.59
C THR A 38 27.37 -0.02 -22.15
N GLY A 39 26.31 -0.13 -22.95
CA GLY A 39 25.45 0.97 -23.37
C GLY A 39 24.02 0.58 -23.04
N GLU A 40 23.19 1.52 -22.58
CA GLU A 40 21.81 1.20 -22.16
C GLU A 40 20.83 1.07 -23.34
N MET A 41 21.33 1.17 -24.57
CA MET A 41 20.51 1.27 -25.77
C MET A 41 21.27 0.85 -27.03
N MET A 42 20.61 0.05 -27.86
CA MET A 42 20.95 -0.21 -29.26
C MET A 42 19.80 0.25 -30.15
N THR A 43 20.06 1.27 -30.95
CA THR A 43 19.18 1.74 -32.03
C THR A 43 19.86 1.50 -33.38
N ASN A 44 19.07 1.34 -34.44
CA ASN A 44 19.54 1.14 -35.82
C ASN A 44 20.38 -0.14 -36.03
N GLN A 45 20.09 -1.22 -35.30
CA GLN A 45 20.64 -2.54 -35.58
C GLN A 45 19.71 -3.31 -36.51
N TYR A 46 20.30 -4.21 -37.32
CA TYR A 46 19.57 -5.01 -38.30
C TYR A 46 19.78 -6.49 -38.02
N LEU A 47 18.70 -7.27 -38.13
CA LEU A 47 18.80 -8.72 -38.16
C LEU A 47 19.56 -9.16 -39.42
N ASP A 48 20.32 -10.24 -39.29
CA ASP A 48 21.09 -10.82 -40.38
C ASP A 48 20.19 -11.46 -41.48
N GLU A 49 20.81 -12.17 -42.42
CA GLU A 49 20.09 -12.85 -43.51
C GLU A 49 19.25 -14.04 -43.06
N SER A 50 19.54 -14.60 -41.90
CA SER A 50 18.75 -15.63 -41.23
C SER A 50 17.61 -15.06 -40.37
N GLY A 51 17.53 -13.74 -40.21
CA GLY A 51 16.57 -13.09 -39.32
C GLY A 51 16.96 -13.16 -37.85
N SER A 52 18.25 -13.27 -37.54
CA SER A 52 18.76 -13.31 -36.17
C SER A 52 19.74 -12.17 -35.86
N PHE A 53 19.96 -11.89 -34.58
CA PHE A 53 21.06 -11.06 -34.11
C PHE A 53 21.45 -11.51 -32.70
N CYS A 54 22.74 -11.69 -32.44
CA CYS A 54 23.24 -12.06 -31.12
C CYS A 54 24.07 -10.94 -30.50
N LEU A 55 23.71 -10.55 -29.28
CA LEU A 55 24.42 -9.58 -28.45
C LEU A 55 24.94 -10.27 -27.19
N GLN A 56 26.22 -10.09 -26.88
CA GLN A 56 26.81 -10.54 -25.63
C GLN A 56 27.03 -9.39 -24.66
N LEU A 57 26.55 -9.54 -23.42
CA LEU A 57 26.68 -8.57 -22.34
C LEU A 57 27.14 -9.24 -21.05
N TYR A 58 28.03 -8.57 -20.32
CA TYR A 58 28.40 -8.98 -18.96
C TYR A 58 27.47 -8.32 -17.94
N PHE A 59 26.98 -9.11 -16.97
CA PHE A 59 26.24 -8.58 -15.83
C PHE A 59 26.78 -9.13 -14.52
N ASN A 60 26.56 -8.41 -13.42
CA ASN A 60 26.92 -8.88 -12.09
C ASN A 60 25.78 -9.67 -11.46
N GLN A 61 26.12 -10.67 -10.65
CA GLN A 61 25.18 -11.41 -9.84
C GLN A 61 24.31 -10.46 -9.00
N GLY A 62 23.00 -10.65 -9.06
CA GLY A 62 22.03 -9.86 -8.32
C GLY A 62 21.59 -8.57 -8.99
N ASP A 63 22.21 -8.16 -10.10
CA ASP A 63 21.74 -7.01 -10.88
C ASP A 63 20.30 -7.25 -11.36
N LEU A 64 19.47 -6.22 -11.30
CA LEU A 64 18.16 -6.17 -11.94
C LEU A 64 18.32 -5.62 -13.35
N ILE A 65 18.07 -6.45 -14.35
CA ILE A 65 18.07 -6.06 -15.76
C ILE A 65 16.63 -5.78 -16.16
N GLN A 66 16.36 -4.55 -16.56
CA GLN A 66 15.07 -4.11 -17.07
C GLN A 66 15.25 -3.50 -18.45
N GLY A 67 14.31 -3.71 -19.35
CA GLY A 67 14.45 -3.18 -20.70
C GLY A 67 13.21 -3.37 -21.54
N LYS A 68 13.32 -2.89 -22.78
CA LYS A 68 12.30 -3.06 -23.81
C LYS A 68 12.93 -3.23 -25.17
N PHE A 69 12.20 -3.85 -26.07
CA PHE A 69 12.59 -3.98 -27.47
C PHE A 69 11.44 -3.62 -28.39
N ASP A 70 11.74 -3.25 -29.64
CA ASP A 70 10.71 -3.03 -30.65
C ASP A 70 11.08 -3.75 -31.95
N SER A 71 10.07 -4.11 -32.74
CA SER A 71 10.23 -4.73 -34.05
C SER A 71 11.02 -6.06 -34.02
N LEU A 72 10.80 -6.89 -32.99
CA LEU A 72 11.28 -8.27 -32.92
C LEU A 72 10.12 -9.26 -32.73
N ASP A 73 10.21 -10.42 -33.37
CA ASP A 73 9.28 -11.53 -33.14
C ASP A 73 9.61 -12.24 -31.82
N ASN A 74 10.90 -12.30 -31.47
CA ASN A 74 11.35 -12.94 -30.24
C ASN A 74 12.68 -12.37 -29.73
N LEU A 75 12.88 -12.45 -28.42
CA LEU A 75 14.14 -12.14 -27.74
C LEU A 75 14.38 -13.21 -26.67
N ASP A 76 15.46 -13.96 -26.82
CA ASP A 76 15.85 -15.03 -25.90
C ASP A 76 17.15 -14.68 -25.18
N LEU A 77 17.29 -15.16 -23.93
CA LEU A 77 18.49 -15.05 -23.12
C LEU A 77 19.15 -16.42 -22.98
N TYR A 78 20.43 -16.50 -23.28
CA TYR A 78 21.27 -17.69 -23.14
C TYR A 78 22.49 -17.45 -22.25
N THR A 79 23.04 -18.52 -21.68
CA THR A 79 24.40 -18.51 -21.12
C THR A 79 25.44 -18.47 -22.23
N ILE A 80 26.69 -18.14 -21.90
CA ILE A 80 27.81 -18.25 -22.85
C ILE A 80 28.07 -19.69 -23.32
N GLN A 81 27.57 -20.70 -22.60
CA GLN A 81 27.57 -22.11 -23.00
C GLN A 81 26.38 -22.47 -23.92
N HIS A 82 25.62 -21.49 -24.41
CA HIS A 82 24.43 -21.65 -25.26
C HIS A 82 23.28 -22.41 -24.60
N GLU A 83 23.20 -22.40 -23.26
CA GLU A 83 22.04 -22.93 -22.54
C GLU A 83 20.95 -21.85 -22.50
N HIS A 84 19.73 -22.20 -22.93
CA HIS A 84 18.60 -21.28 -22.88
C HIS A 84 18.19 -21.03 -21.42
N LEU A 85 18.12 -19.76 -21.03
CA LEU A 85 17.72 -19.35 -19.68
C LEU A 85 16.28 -18.87 -19.65
N ARG A 86 15.90 -18.01 -20.60
CA ARG A 86 14.60 -17.34 -20.57
C ARG A 86 14.21 -16.77 -21.91
N GLN A 87 12.92 -16.84 -22.23
CA GLN A 87 12.30 -16.03 -23.28
C GLN A 87 11.86 -14.68 -22.70
N LEU A 88 12.39 -13.58 -23.25
CA LEU A 88 12.15 -12.22 -22.77
C LEU A 88 10.93 -11.54 -23.42
N SER A 89 10.39 -12.12 -24.49
CA SER A 89 9.20 -11.65 -25.23
C SER A 89 7.86 -12.18 -24.71
N GLY A 90 7.87 -13.04 -23.67
CA GLY A 90 6.68 -13.80 -23.26
C GLY A 90 5.50 -12.97 -22.75
N ASN A 91 5.72 -11.72 -22.36
CA ASN A 91 4.70 -10.81 -21.81
C ASN A 91 4.61 -9.48 -22.58
N GLY A 92 5.02 -9.46 -23.86
CA GLY A 92 5.08 -8.26 -24.69
C GLY A 92 6.51 -7.81 -24.95
N ASN A 93 6.69 -6.52 -25.15
CA ASN A 93 7.93 -5.89 -25.58
C ASN A 93 8.81 -5.35 -24.43
N GLU A 94 8.42 -5.56 -23.17
CA GLU A 94 9.20 -5.20 -21.98
C GLU A 94 9.69 -6.46 -21.26
N PHE A 95 10.88 -6.40 -20.67
CA PHE A 95 11.48 -7.50 -19.91
C PHE A 95 12.11 -7.05 -18.61
N LEU A 96 12.08 -7.95 -17.62
CA LEU A 96 12.65 -7.75 -16.29
C LEU A 96 13.17 -9.09 -15.75
N PHE A 97 14.43 -9.14 -15.33
CA PHE A 97 15.02 -10.31 -14.68
C PHE A 97 16.17 -9.96 -13.74
N THR A 98 16.46 -10.84 -12.79
CA THR A 98 17.63 -10.75 -11.92
C THR A 98 18.74 -11.67 -12.42
N VAL A 99 19.98 -11.23 -12.33
CA VAL A 99 21.14 -11.98 -12.81
C VAL A 99 21.54 -13.06 -11.80
N PRO A 100 21.50 -14.36 -12.17
CA PRO A 100 21.74 -15.44 -11.21
C PRO A 100 23.22 -15.59 -10.82
N LYS A 101 24.15 -15.19 -11.69
CA LYS A 101 25.60 -15.29 -11.49
C LYS A 101 26.32 -14.22 -12.31
N SER A 102 27.44 -13.69 -11.83
CA SER A 102 28.23 -12.75 -12.63
C SER A 102 28.87 -13.48 -13.80
N ASP A 103 28.41 -13.22 -15.02
CA ASP A 103 28.88 -13.87 -16.25
C ASP A 103 28.48 -13.07 -17.50
N ASN A 104 28.96 -13.53 -18.66
CA ASN A 104 28.46 -13.09 -19.96
C ASN A 104 27.18 -13.85 -20.33
N TYR A 105 26.20 -13.10 -20.81
CA TYR A 105 24.93 -13.59 -21.30
C TYR A 105 24.72 -13.18 -22.75
N GLN A 106 24.03 -14.02 -23.52
CA GLN A 106 23.72 -13.80 -24.92
C GLN A 106 22.23 -13.47 -25.09
N PHE A 107 21.93 -12.27 -25.60
CA PHE A 107 20.62 -11.91 -26.09
C PHE A 107 20.54 -12.27 -27.56
N VAL A 108 19.60 -13.16 -27.90
CA VAL A 108 19.36 -13.60 -29.27
C VAL A 108 18.02 -13.02 -29.72
N ALA A 109 18.08 -11.99 -30.54
CA ALA A 109 16.94 -11.38 -31.20
C ALA A 109 16.58 -12.15 -32.47
N LYS A 110 15.28 -12.36 -32.72
CA LYS A 110 14.76 -13.01 -33.92
C LYS A 110 13.60 -12.22 -34.53
N GLY A 111 13.51 -12.24 -35.85
CA GLY A 111 12.50 -11.54 -36.63
C GLY A 111 12.71 -11.77 -38.13
N LYS A 112 12.24 -10.85 -38.96
CA LYS A 112 12.41 -10.95 -40.43
C LYS A 112 13.84 -10.59 -40.84
N PRO A 113 14.42 -11.25 -41.87
CA PRO A 113 15.73 -10.90 -42.39
C PRO A 113 15.85 -9.41 -42.72
N LYS A 114 16.98 -8.79 -42.35
CA LYS A 114 17.27 -7.36 -42.53
C LYS A 114 16.26 -6.40 -41.86
N GLN A 115 15.45 -6.86 -40.90
CA GLN A 115 14.54 -6.01 -40.14
C GLN A 115 15.32 -5.13 -39.15
N PRO A 116 15.05 -3.82 -39.09
CA PRO A 116 15.60 -2.97 -38.04
C PRO A 116 14.93 -3.29 -36.71
N PHE A 117 15.70 -3.23 -35.63
CA PHE A 117 15.17 -3.39 -34.28
C PHE A 117 15.82 -2.41 -33.30
N GLU A 118 15.14 -2.20 -32.19
CA GLU A 118 15.66 -1.45 -31.04
C GLU A 118 15.66 -2.36 -29.80
N LEU A 119 16.73 -2.24 -29.00
CA LEU A 119 16.83 -2.91 -27.71
C LEU A 119 17.42 -1.92 -26.69
N ILE A 120 16.64 -1.62 -25.66
CA ILE A 120 17.02 -0.73 -24.57
C ILE A 120 17.04 -1.57 -23.29
N TRP A 121 18.09 -1.43 -22.49
CA TRP A 121 18.18 -2.09 -21.21
C TRP A 121 18.95 -1.25 -20.20
N GLN A 122 18.64 -1.46 -18.93
CA GLN A 122 19.32 -0.87 -17.81
C GLN A 122 19.69 -1.99 -16.84
N SER A 123 20.93 -1.98 -16.38
CA SER A 123 21.36 -2.80 -15.25
C SER A 123 21.35 -1.95 -13.99
N THR A 124 20.54 -2.34 -13.02
CA THR A 124 20.53 -1.71 -11.69
C THR A 124 21.17 -2.68 -10.69
N PRO A 125 22.31 -2.33 -10.07
CA PRO A 125 22.92 -3.20 -9.08
C PRO A 125 21.98 -3.43 -7.90
N PRO A 126 22.08 -4.58 -7.22
CA PRO A 126 21.32 -4.81 -6.00
C PRO A 126 21.67 -3.71 -5.00
N GLY A 127 20.66 -3.03 -4.47
CA GLY A 127 20.89 -1.98 -3.48
C GLY A 127 21.66 -2.55 -2.29
N ILE A 128 22.79 -1.95 -1.93
CA ILE A 128 23.40 -2.19 -0.62
C ILE A 128 22.36 -1.70 0.41
N PRO A 129 21.94 -2.53 1.38
CA PRO A 129 21.08 -2.05 2.46
C PRO A 129 21.74 -0.80 3.05
N LYS A 130 21.05 0.36 3.00
CA LYS A 130 21.60 1.60 3.58
C LYS A 130 22.07 1.28 4.98
N ALA A 131 23.35 1.53 5.26
CA ALA A 131 23.89 1.37 6.61
C ALA A 131 23.00 2.18 7.56
N TYR A 132 22.35 1.48 8.50
CA TYR A 132 21.46 2.13 9.43
C TYR A 132 22.29 2.95 10.43
N THR A 133 22.05 4.25 10.50
CA THR A 133 22.72 5.11 11.49
C THR A 133 21.97 5.03 12.81
N LEU A 134 22.65 4.58 13.86
CA LEU A 134 22.09 4.51 15.21
C LEU A 134 21.88 5.91 15.77
N ILE A 135 20.62 6.36 15.88
CA ILE A 135 20.28 7.70 16.37
C ILE A 135 19.69 7.71 17.79
N SER A 136 19.21 6.57 18.30
CA SER A 136 18.65 6.46 19.66
C SER A 136 19.76 6.52 20.70
N PRO A 137 19.79 7.55 21.58
CA PRO A 137 20.78 7.64 22.66
C PRO A 137 20.83 6.40 23.56
N GLU A 138 19.68 5.81 23.87
CA GLU A 138 19.61 4.57 24.65
C GLU A 138 20.24 3.39 23.92
N LEU A 139 19.96 3.23 22.62
CA LEU A 139 20.57 2.14 21.85
C LEU A 139 22.06 2.35 21.60
N ILE A 140 22.54 3.59 21.43
CA ILE A 140 23.98 3.89 21.34
C ILE A 140 24.68 3.43 22.63
N LYS A 141 24.11 3.73 23.80
CA LYS A 141 24.67 3.27 25.08
C LYS A 141 24.63 1.75 25.20
N LEU A 142 23.55 1.11 24.74
CA LEU A 142 23.43 -0.33 24.75
C LEU A 142 24.49 -0.98 23.85
N GLU A 143 24.66 -0.51 22.61
CA GLU A 143 25.67 -1.01 21.67
C GLU A 143 27.08 -0.90 22.25
N GLN A 144 27.41 0.22 22.89
CA GLN A 144 28.68 0.39 23.58
C GLN A 144 28.86 -0.64 24.71
N SER A 145 27.83 -0.87 25.52
CA SER A 145 27.90 -1.85 26.62
C SER A 145 28.06 -3.29 26.11
N LEU A 146 27.43 -3.63 24.97
CA LEU A 146 27.48 -4.95 24.35
C LEU A 146 28.89 -5.35 23.88
N SER A 147 29.77 -4.38 23.63
CA SER A 147 31.19 -4.65 23.32
C SER A 147 31.95 -5.28 24.50
N THR A 148 31.47 -5.08 25.73
CA THR A 148 32.10 -5.56 26.97
C THR A 148 31.29 -6.65 27.67
N ASN A 149 29.96 -6.55 27.64
CA ASN A 149 29.03 -7.48 28.27
C ASN A 149 27.83 -7.71 27.36
N LYS A 150 27.65 -8.94 26.86
CA LYS A 150 26.59 -9.31 25.90
C LYS A 150 25.19 -9.41 26.53
N ASP A 151 24.99 -8.91 27.73
CA ASP A 151 23.72 -8.99 28.46
C ASP A 151 22.80 -7.79 28.16
N THR A 152 21.61 -8.08 27.65
CA THR A 152 20.55 -7.09 27.36
C THR A 152 19.45 -7.07 28.42
N SER A 153 19.57 -7.84 29.51
CA SER A 153 18.49 -8.07 30.48
C SER A 153 18.05 -6.78 31.18
N ILE A 154 19.00 -5.93 31.58
CA ILE A 154 18.70 -4.64 32.23
C ILE A 154 17.94 -3.71 31.27
N PHE A 155 18.38 -3.67 30.00
CA PHE A 155 17.70 -2.90 28.96
C PHE A 155 16.25 -3.37 28.79
N TRP A 156 16.03 -4.68 28.62
CA TRP A 156 14.68 -5.21 28.44
C TRP A 156 13.78 -5.07 29.67
N GLN A 157 14.33 -5.11 30.89
CA GLN A 157 13.57 -4.79 32.11
C GLN A 157 13.10 -3.33 32.13
N LYS A 158 13.92 -2.40 31.62
CA LYS A 158 13.55 -0.99 31.47
C LYS A 158 12.45 -0.83 30.41
N ILE A 159 12.64 -1.41 29.23
CA ILE A 159 11.66 -1.33 28.13
C ILE A 159 10.32 -1.96 28.53
N ALA A 160 10.31 -3.11 29.21
CA ALA A 160 9.07 -3.74 29.66
C ALA A 160 8.26 -2.89 30.66
N LYS A 161 8.92 -1.98 31.41
CA LYS A 161 8.25 -1.03 32.31
C LYS A 161 7.77 0.22 31.60
N GLN A 162 8.51 0.70 30.61
CA GLN A 162 8.19 1.93 29.86
C GLN A 162 7.18 1.69 28.74
N GLY A 163 7.18 0.49 28.17
CA GLY A 163 6.47 0.13 26.96
C GLY A 163 7.25 0.47 25.69
N THR A 164 6.68 0.11 24.55
CA THR A 164 7.19 0.42 23.21
C THR A 164 6.14 1.18 22.38
N PRO A 165 6.55 1.96 21.37
CA PRO A 165 7.94 2.28 20.98
C PRO A 165 8.67 3.12 22.04
N LEU A 166 10.00 3.08 22.04
CA LEU A 166 10.82 3.94 22.89
C LEU A 166 10.79 5.36 22.31
N ILE A 167 10.45 6.35 23.15
CA ILE A 167 10.37 7.77 22.76
C ILE A 167 11.47 8.55 23.47
N GLU A 168 12.32 9.23 22.70
CA GLU A 168 13.45 10.03 23.19
C GLU A 168 13.40 11.45 22.62
N PRO A 169 13.82 12.48 23.36
CA PRO A 169 13.88 13.85 22.83
C PRO A 169 14.83 13.97 21.63
N TYR A 170 14.45 14.79 20.64
CA TYR A 170 15.32 15.17 19.52
C TYR A 170 15.53 16.69 19.47
N ASP A 171 14.44 17.43 19.29
CA ASP A 171 14.44 18.90 19.29
C ASP A 171 13.12 19.47 19.88
N GLU A 172 12.86 20.76 19.66
CA GLU A 172 11.66 21.44 20.15
C GLU A 172 10.35 20.86 19.60
N ASN A 173 10.35 20.34 18.37
CA ASN A 173 9.14 19.91 17.65
C ASN A 173 9.09 18.41 17.38
N ASN A 174 10.21 17.69 17.54
CA ASN A 174 10.36 16.30 17.14
C ASN A 174 10.90 15.42 18.27
N VAL A 175 10.66 14.12 18.14
CA VAL A 175 11.21 13.05 18.99
C VAL A 175 11.86 11.98 18.12
N ILE A 176 12.80 11.24 18.71
CA ILE A 176 13.23 9.95 18.19
C ILE A 176 12.23 8.90 18.69
N MET A 177 11.58 8.20 17.76
CA MET A 177 10.68 7.09 18.03
C MET A 177 11.31 5.79 17.54
N THR A 178 11.60 4.88 18.46
CA THR A 178 12.33 3.64 18.21
C THR A 178 11.45 2.43 18.45
N PHE A 179 11.15 1.70 17.38
CA PHE A 179 10.50 0.40 17.41
C PHE A 179 11.50 -0.64 17.87
N LEU A 180 11.05 -1.59 18.69
CA LEU A 180 11.89 -2.59 19.31
C LEU A 180 11.23 -3.96 19.20
N TRP A 181 12.05 -5.00 19.02
CA TRP A 181 11.62 -6.39 19.18
C TRP A 181 12.72 -7.22 19.83
N ARG A 182 12.32 -8.12 20.74
CA ARG A 182 13.24 -9.03 21.43
C ARG A 182 13.22 -10.42 20.82
N GLY A 183 14.38 -10.93 20.43
CA GLY A 183 14.58 -12.35 20.15
C GLY A 183 15.45 -12.67 18.95
N GLN A 184 15.60 -13.97 18.70
CA GLN A 184 16.35 -14.51 17.57
C GLN A 184 15.37 -14.71 16.40
N LEU A 185 15.41 -13.79 15.43
CA LEU A 185 14.57 -13.80 14.24
C LEU A 185 15.42 -13.89 12.98
N GLN A 186 14.81 -14.28 11.85
CA GLN A 186 15.46 -14.15 10.54
C GLN A 186 15.32 -12.73 9.99
N ASN A 187 14.14 -12.14 10.16
CA ASN A 187 13.82 -10.77 9.75
C ASN A 187 12.60 -10.29 10.56
N ILE A 188 12.32 -9.00 10.50
CA ILE A 188 11.12 -8.39 11.05
C ILE A 188 10.84 -7.06 10.35
N LYS A 189 9.55 -6.77 10.09
CA LYS A 189 9.11 -5.49 9.53
C LYS A 189 8.08 -4.78 10.41
N ILE A 190 7.98 -3.46 10.24
CA ILE A 190 6.91 -2.61 10.74
C ILE A 190 5.87 -2.49 9.65
N PHE A 191 4.68 -3.02 9.89
CA PHE A 191 3.54 -2.80 9.01
C PHE A 191 2.90 -1.43 9.34
N GLY A 192 2.97 -0.50 8.39
CA GLY A 192 2.50 0.88 8.53
C GLY A 192 3.55 1.82 9.08
N SER A 193 4.80 1.75 8.62
CA SER A 193 5.91 2.53 9.21
C SER A 193 5.87 4.04 8.90
N PRO A 194 6.61 4.88 9.65
CA PRO A 194 6.69 6.33 9.39
C PRO A 194 7.23 6.75 8.01
N THR A 195 7.83 5.84 7.23
CA THR A 195 8.25 6.14 5.85
C THR A 195 7.13 5.98 4.83
N GLY A 196 5.98 5.45 5.25
CA GLY A 196 4.87 5.10 4.35
C GLY A 196 5.00 3.73 3.68
N ASP A 197 5.92 2.88 4.14
CA ASP A 197 6.09 1.50 3.64
C ASP A 197 6.12 0.46 4.79
N HIS A 198 6.55 -0.76 4.48
CA HIS A 198 6.77 -1.88 5.39
C HIS A 198 8.25 -2.07 5.67
N ASP A 199 8.70 -1.32 6.66
CA ASP A 199 10.10 -1.09 6.96
C ASP A 199 10.74 -2.23 7.75
N ASP A 200 11.91 -2.72 7.33
CA ASP A 200 12.71 -3.68 8.11
C ASP A 200 13.21 -3.08 9.42
N LEU A 201 13.26 -3.87 10.49
CA LEU A 201 14.11 -3.59 11.65
C LEU A 201 15.51 -4.15 11.42
N TYR A 202 16.48 -3.52 12.06
CA TYR A 202 17.88 -3.90 12.04
C TYR A 202 18.26 -4.62 13.32
N HIS A 203 19.21 -5.54 13.22
CA HIS A 203 19.75 -6.23 14.38
C HIS A 203 20.83 -5.37 15.04
N LEU A 204 20.74 -5.14 16.35
CA LEU A 204 21.73 -4.38 17.10
C LEU A 204 22.91 -5.27 17.48
N ALA A 205 24.05 -5.08 16.82
CA ALA A 205 25.26 -5.86 17.02
C ALA A 205 24.98 -7.38 17.03
N ASN A 206 25.52 -8.12 18.01
CA ASN A 206 25.27 -9.55 18.22
C ASN A 206 24.37 -9.78 19.45
N SER A 207 23.26 -9.05 19.55
CA SER A 207 22.33 -9.12 20.69
C SER A 207 21.02 -9.84 20.36
N ASP A 208 20.00 -9.71 21.21
CA ASP A 208 18.62 -10.12 20.93
C ASP A 208 17.71 -8.93 20.59
N VAL A 209 18.29 -7.77 20.25
CA VAL A 209 17.57 -6.51 20.01
C VAL A 209 17.46 -6.23 18.52
N TRP A 210 16.22 -6.22 18.04
CA TRP A 210 15.85 -5.67 16.75
C TRP A 210 15.29 -4.27 16.94
N PHE A 211 15.62 -3.35 16.04
CA PHE A 211 15.19 -1.98 16.20
C PHE A 211 15.08 -1.21 14.88
N ARG A 212 14.29 -0.14 14.91
CA ARG A 212 14.34 0.93 13.91
C ARG A 212 13.84 2.22 14.52
N SER A 213 14.62 3.28 14.34
CA SER A 213 14.32 4.61 14.86
C SER A 213 13.99 5.60 13.75
N TYR A 214 13.07 6.50 14.05
CA TYR A 214 12.62 7.58 13.18
C TYR A 214 12.64 8.90 13.96
N ILE A 215 12.91 10.00 13.28
CA ILE A 215 12.62 11.33 13.81
C ILE A 215 11.21 11.68 13.35
N VAL A 216 10.30 11.91 14.29
CA VAL A 216 8.88 12.20 14.00
C VAL A 216 8.40 13.43 14.79
N PRO A 217 7.40 14.16 14.29
CA PRO A 217 6.80 15.26 15.03
C PRO A 217 6.22 14.82 16.38
N LYS A 218 6.27 15.69 17.39
CA LYS A 218 5.62 15.46 18.70
C LYS A 218 4.10 15.34 18.63
N THR A 219 3.51 15.71 17.50
CA THR A 219 2.09 15.59 17.21
C THR A 219 1.70 14.21 16.66
N THR A 220 2.64 13.26 16.58
CA THR A 220 2.40 11.97 15.93
C THR A 220 1.32 11.14 16.61
N ARG A 221 0.36 10.66 15.80
CA ARG A 221 -0.63 9.63 16.15
C ARG A 221 -0.86 8.69 14.98
N TYR A 222 -0.62 7.39 15.16
CA TYR A 222 -0.93 6.38 14.14
C TYR A 222 -0.88 4.96 14.71
N SER A 223 -1.38 4.00 13.93
CA SER A 223 -1.38 2.57 14.26
C SER A 223 -0.35 1.76 13.46
N TYR A 224 0.17 0.68 14.05
CA TYR A 224 1.13 -0.21 13.41
C TYR A 224 0.99 -1.66 13.91
N GLN A 225 1.64 -2.57 13.20
CA GLN A 225 1.89 -3.94 13.65
C GLN A 225 3.36 -4.30 13.41
N LEU A 226 3.86 -5.29 14.14
CA LEU A 226 5.19 -5.88 13.92
C LEU A 226 5.02 -7.27 13.28
N ALA A 227 5.80 -7.54 12.24
CA ALA A 227 5.73 -8.77 11.45
C ALA A 227 7.09 -9.51 11.52
N PRO A 228 7.29 -10.40 12.50
CA PRO A 228 8.53 -11.18 12.64
C PRO A 228 8.54 -12.43 11.76
N ASN A 229 9.73 -12.88 11.35
CA ASN A 229 9.98 -14.11 10.59
C ASN A 229 9.11 -14.21 9.32
N ILE A 230 9.07 -13.13 8.55
CA ILE A 230 8.30 -13.05 7.31
C ILE A 230 8.88 -14.08 6.32
N PRO A 231 8.05 -14.99 5.78
CA PRO A 231 8.50 -15.95 4.79
C PRO A 231 9.01 -15.26 3.53
N ILE A 232 10.22 -15.61 3.09
CA ILE A 232 10.77 -15.15 1.81
C ILE A 232 10.12 -16.00 0.71
N THR A 233 9.25 -15.39 -0.08
CA THR A 233 8.60 -16.05 -1.22
C THR A 233 9.16 -15.52 -2.53
N ALA A 234 9.54 -16.38 -3.47
CA ALA A 234 9.98 -16.01 -4.83
C ALA A 234 8.83 -15.46 -5.73
N LYS A 235 7.74 -15.00 -5.12
CA LYS A 235 6.49 -14.63 -5.75
C LYS A 235 6.37 -13.10 -5.93
N PRO A 236 5.45 -12.62 -6.78
CA PRO A 236 5.27 -11.19 -7.06
C PRO A 236 5.06 -10.33 -5.80
N LEU A 237 5.35 -9.03 -5.88
CA LEU A 237 5.24 -8.06 -4.77
C LEU A 237 3.89 -8.10 -4.03
N SER A 238 2.78 -8.36 -4.74
CA SER A 238 1.45 -8.50 -4.16
C SER A 238 1.33 -9.68 -3.19
N GLU A 239 2.04 -10.78 -3.45
CA GLU A 239 2.13 -11.92 -2.53
C GLU A 239 3.14 -11.70 -1.41
N GLN A 240 4.17 -10.88 -1.63
CA GLN A 240 5.10 -10.48 -0.56
C GLN A 240 4.40 -9.68 0.54
N ARG A 241 3.50 -8.75 0.18
CA ARG A 241 2.68 -8.02 1.16
C ARG A 241 1.79 -8.97 1.97
N ARG A 242 1.24 -10.03 1.35
CA ARG A 242 0.45 -11.06 2.06
C ARG A 242 1.31 -11.82 3.08
N SER A 243 2.58 -12.11 2.75
CA SER A 243 3.52 -12.74 3.70
C SER A 243 3.78 -11.86 4.93
N ILE A 244 3.86 -10.53 4.76
CA ILE A 244 3.98 -9.58 5.88
C ILE A 244 2.73 -9.65 6.76
N VAL A 245 1.55 -9.49 6.16
CA VAL A 245 0.26 -9.52 6.88
C VAL A 245 0.05 -10.84 7.63
N ALA A 246 0.51 -11.97 7.08
CA ALA A 246 0.38 -13.28 7.72
C ALA A 246 1.11 -13.42 9.06
N THR A 247 2.13 -12.59 9.30
CA THR A 247 2.90 -12.60 10.57
C THR A 247 2.71 -11.32 11.39
N ALA A 248 2.08 -10.30 10.80
CA ALA A 248 1.79 -9.02 11.45
C ALA A 248 0.93 -9.23 12.70
N GLN A 249 1.37 -8.65 13.80
CA GLN A 249 0.71 -8.75 15.10
C GLN A 249 0.96 -7.50 15.93
N GLN A 250 0.17 -7.36 16.99
CA GLN A 250 0.38 -6.38 18.04
C GLN A 250 1.84 -6.42 18.54
N ASP A 251 2.42 -5.25 18.75
CA ASP A 251 3.67 -5.09 19.48
C ASP A 251 3.49 -5.59 20.93
N PRO A 252 4.21 -6.65 21.35
CA PRO A 252 3.99 -7.28 22.65
C PRO A 252 4.28 -6.38 23.85
N LEU A 253 5.10 -5.33 23.67
CA LEU A 253 5.47 -4.41 24.74
C LEU A 253 4.75 -3.06 24.65
N ASN A 254 3.88 -2.86 23.66
CA ASN A 254 3.05 -1.67 23.58
C ASN A 254 1.74 -1.90 24.36
N PRO A 255 1.49 -1.16 25.47
CA PRO A 255 0.25 -1.28 26.23
C PRO A 255 -0.97 -0.71 25.50
N HIS A 256 -0.77 0.04 24.42
CA HIS A 256 -1.79 0.70 23.62
C HIS A 256 -2.06 -0.09 22.34
N PHE A 257 -3.27 -0.65 22.25
CA PHE A 257 -3.71 -1.42 21.09
C PHE A 257 -5.23 -1.33 20.88
N TYR A 258 -5.66 -1.63 19.66
CA TYR A 258 -7.06 -1.73 19.28
C TYR A 258 -7.27 -2.77 18.15
N PRO A 259 -8.49 -3.29 17.98
CA PRO A 259 -9.63 -3.13 18.86
C PRO A 259 -9.49 -3.99 20.14
N LEU A 260 -10.01 -3.49 21.27
CA LEU A 260 -9.86 -4.14 22.59
C LEU A 260 -10.58 -5.49 22.70
N ASN A 261 -11.64 -5.67 21.91
CA ASN A 261 -12.48 -6.88 21.86
C ASN A 261 -11.99 -7.93 20.86
N SER A 262 -10.79 -7.77 20.32
CA SER A 262 -10.22 -8.71 19.34
C SER A 262 -9.83 -10.06 19.97
N SER A 263 -10.08 -11.16 19.24
CA SER A 263 -9.86 -12.54 19.69
C SER A 263 -8.39 -12.89 19.94
N ASP A 264 -7.47 -12.26 19.22
CA ASP A 264 -6.05 -12.57 19.28
C ASP A 264 -5.17 -11.37 18.90
N LYS A 265 -3.86 -11.55 19.02
CA LYS A 265 -2.84 -10.52 18.76
C LYS A 265 -2.64 -10.19 17.27
N PHE A 266 -3.00 -11.07 16.35
CA PHE A 266 -2.84 -10.86 14.90
C PHE A 266 -3.93 -9.93 14.35
N HIS A 267 -5.10 -9.96 14.99
CA HIS A 267 -6.22 -9.06 14.72
C HIS A 267 -6.20 -7.78 15.57
N ARG A 268 -5.05 -7.43 16.17
CA ARG A 268 -4.85 -6.19 16.95
C ARG A 268 -3.73 -5.35 16.35
N GLN A 269 -3.96 -4.06 16.31
CA GLN A 269 -2.95 -3.06 15.96
C GLN A 269 -2.48 -2.38 17.23
N SER A 270 -1.18 -2.19 17.36
CA SER A 270 -0.60 -1.29 18.35
C SER A 270 -0.74 0.15 17.86
N TYR A 271 -0.74 1.11 18.76
CA TYR A 271 -0.74 2.51 18.35
C TYR A 271 0.16 3.38 19.20
N VAL A 272 0.54 4.51 18.62
CA VAL A 272 1.27 5.59 19.27
C VAL A 272 0.40 6.83 19.24
N GLU A 273 0.34 7.53 20.38
CA GLU A 273 -0.19 8.87 20.50
C GLU A 273 0.79 9.68 21.35
N LEU A 274 1.51 10.60 20.72
CA LEU A 274 2.48 11.46 21.41
C LEU A 274 1.79 12.62 22.11
N ALA A 275 2.48 13.23 23.07
CA ALA A 275 1.91 14.20 24.01
C ALA A 275 1.27 15.42 23.33
N ASP A 276 1.81 15.86 22.18
CA ASP A 276 1.31 17.04 21.47
C ASP A 276 0.31 16.67 20.36
N ALA A 277 -0.08 15.40 20.25
CA ALA A 277 -1.10 14.98 19.28
C ALA A 277 -2.43 15.66 19.58
N LYS A 278 -3.03 16.29 18.56
CA LYS A 278 -4.30 17.00 18.69
C LYS A 278 -5.36 16.08 19.30
N VAL A 279 -6.07 16.54 20.32
CA VAL A 279 -7.18 15.77 20.91
C VAL A 279 -8.25 15.52 19.84
N GLN A 280 -8.64 14.25 19.67
CA GLN A 280 -9.77 13.90 18.81
C GLN A 280 -11.07 14.13 19.59
N PHE A 281 -11.85 15.11 19.14
CA PHE A 281 -13.10 15.47 19.81
C PHE A 281 -14.12 14.31 19.73
N GLY A 282 -14.85 14.09 20.81
CA GLY A 282 -16.02 13.22 20.81
C GLY A 282 -15.74 11.71 20.80
N ILE A 283 -14.50 11.24 20.94
CA ILE A 283 -14.18 9.80 20.91
C ILE A 283 -14.56 9.05 22.20
N LYS A 284 -14.77 9.76 23.31
CA LYS A 284 -15.13 9.15 24.62
C LYS A 284 -16.63 9.31 24.89
N PRO A 285 -17.32 8.29 25.42
CA PRO A 285 -18.72 8.43 25.78
C PRO A 285 -18.93 9.46 26.89
N GLU A 286 -19.83 10.41 26.65
CA GLU A 286 -20.30 11.35 27.66
C GLU A 286 -21.70 10.93 28.15
N ALA A 287 -21.92 10.96 29.46
CA ALA A 287 -23.20 10.56 30.06
C ALA A 287 -24.33 11.56 29.74
N SER A 288 -24.00 12.83 29.55
CA SER A 288 -24.94 13.91 29.21
C SER A 288 -25.32 13.95 27.73
N SER A 289 -24.53 13.34 26.84
CA SER A 289 -24.81 13.36 25.40
C SER A 289 -25.99 12.44 25.07
N PRO A 290 -27.08 12.97 24.48
CA PRO A 290 -28.18 12.15 24.00
C PRO A 290 -27.67 11.08 23.05
N LYS A 291 -28.14 9.84 23.23
CA LYS A 291 -27.69 8.69 22.44
C LYS A 291 -28.55 8.52 21.22
N GLY A 292 -27.92 8.50 20.05
CA GLY A 292 -28.56 8.10 18.82
C GLY A 292 -28.91 6.61 18.81
N LYS A 293 -29.68 6.22 17.80
CA LYS A 293 -30.12 4.83 17.59
C LYS A 293 -29.57 4.27 16.29
N LEU A 294 -29.13 3.02 16.31
CA LEU A 294 -28.78 2.28 15.11
C LEU A 294 -29.95 1.45 14.59
N THR A 295 -30.12 1.43 13.27
CA THR A 295 -31.01 0.49 12.57
C THR A 295 -30.26 -0.15 11.42
N GLU A 296 -30.40 -1.46 11.26
CA GLU A 296 -29.80 -2.22 10.17
C GLU A 296 -30.84 -2.54 9.10
N HIS A 297 -30.43 -2.46 7.85
CA HIS A 297 -31.27 -2.72 6.68
C HIS A 297 -30.48 -3.51 5.64
N ARG A 298 -31.21 -4.15 4.72
CA ARG A 298 -30.64 -4.74 3.51
C ARG A 298 -31.05 -3.94 2.29
N PHE A 299 -30.07 -3.64 1.45
CA PHE A 299 -30.26 -2.93 0.21
C PHE A 299 -29.81 -3.80 -0.96
N ASN A 300 -30.74 -4.11 -1.86
CA ASN A 300 -30.47 -4.90 -3.06
C ASN A 300 -30.29 -3.96 -4.26
N SER A 301 -29.15 -4.04 -4.93
CA SER A 301 -28.85 -3.26 -6.12
C SER A 301 -28.96 -4.10 -7.39
N HIS A 302 -29.76 -3.63 -8.34
CA HIS A 302 -29.82 -4.24 -9.67
C HIS A 302 -28.61 -3.84 -10.52
N ILE A 303 -28.14 -2.59 -10.43
CA ILE A 303 -26.96 -2.09 -11.15
C ILE A 303 -25.67 -2.82 -10.76
N LEU A 304 -25.49 -3.07 -9.46
CA LEU A 304 -24.30 -3.77 -8.94
C LEU A 304 -24.49 -5.28 -8.85
N ASN A 305 -25.72 -5.76 -8.98
CA ASN A 305 -26.09 -7.18 -8.87
C ASN A 305 -25.58 -7.80 -7.55
N ASN A 306 -25.76 -7.07 -6.44
CA ASN A 306 -25.44 -7.53 -5.10
C ASN A 306 -26.39 -6.94 -4.05
N GLU A 307 -26.37 -7.52 -2.87
CA GLU A 307 -27.08 -7.03 -1.68
C GLU A 307 -26.06 -6.58 -0.63
N ARG A 308 -26.35 -5.49 0.08
CA ARG A 308 -25.49 -4.90 1.10
C ARG A 308 -26.23 -4.67 2.40
N ASP A 309 -25.50 -4.82 3.49
CA ASP A 309 -25.91 -4.32 4.79
C ASP A 309 -25.76 -2.78 4.80
N ILE A 310 -26.82 -2.10 5.24
CA ILE A 310 -26.84 -0.65 5.45
C ILE A 310 -27.11 -0.41 6.93
N THR A 311 -26.19 0.28 7.60
CA THR A 311 -26.39 0.69 9.00
C THR A 311 -26.71 2.17 9.03
N ILE A 312 -27.85 2.53 9.61
CA ILE A 312 -28.29 3.91 9.74
C ILE A 312 -28.20 4.32 11.21
N TYR A 313 -27.43 5.37 11.48
CA TYR A 313 -27.45 6.12 12.72
C TYR A 313 -28.48 7.24 12.64
N TRP A 314 -29.41 7.21 13.59
CA TRP A 314 -30.42 8.22 13.82
C TRP A 314 -30.00 9.07 15.02
N PRO A 315 -29.86 10.39 14.87
CA PRO A 315 -29.54 11.23 16.00
C PRO A 315 -30.68 11.24 17.02
N ALA A 316 -30.37 11.49 18.28
CA ALA A 316 -31.39 11.50 19.33
C ALA A 316 -32.52 12.50 18.97
N ASN A 317 -33.78 12.06 19.14
CA ASN A 317 -34.99 12.84 18.84
C ASN A 317 -35.19 13.23 17.37
N SER A 318 -34.47 12.63 16.41
CA SER A 318 -34.55 13.00 14.99
C SER A 318 -35.92 12.77 14.35
N GLN A 319 -36.70 11.82 14.86
CA GLN A 319 -38.02 11.47 14.30
C GLN A 319 -39.05 12.60 14.41
N ALA A 320 -38.82 13.54 15.33
CA ALA A 320 -39.69 14.72 15.50
C ALA A 320 -39.24 15.93 14.67
N LEU A 321 -38.06 15.86 14.01
CA LEU A 321 -37.51 16.98 13.26
C LEU A 321 -38.01 16.96 11.80
N PRO A 322 -38.28 18.13 11.20
CA PRO A 322 -38.58 18.20 9.78
C PRO A 322 -37.32 17.86 8.96
N PRO A 323 -37.45 17.27 7.76
CA PRO A 323 -36.29 16.90 6.94
C PRO A 323 -35.37 18.08 6.58
N ALA A 324 -35.88 19.31 6.58
CA ALA A 324 -35.11 20.52 6.32
C ALA A 324 -34.08 20.86 7.43
N GLU A 325 -34.26 20.32 8.63
CA GLU A 325 -33.38 20.51 9.79
C GLU A 325 -32.38 19.35 9.96
N LEU A 326 -32.41 18.37 9.06
CA LEU A 326 -31.53 17.21 9.09
C LEU A 326 -30.41 17.34 8.06
N ASN A 327 -29.22 16.92 8.46
CA ASN A 327 -28.10 16.66 7.56
C ASN A 327 -28.01 15.16 7.25
N LEU A 328 -27.33 14.82 6.16
CA LEU A 328 -27.08 13.43 5.75
C LEU A 328 -25.58 13.21 5.53
N VAL A 329 -25.04 12.16 6.11
CA VAL A 329 -23.69 11.65 5.81
C VAL A 329 -23.82 10.26 5.22
N ILE A 330 -23.30 10.05 4.02
CA ILE A 330 -23.15 8.73 3.41
C ILE A 330 -21.69 8.33 3.57
N LEU A 331 -21.43 7.27 4.35
CA LEU A 331 -20.09 6.82 4.71
C LEU A 331 -19.83 5.41 4.18
N PHE A 332 -18.77 5.22 3.41
CA PHE A 332 -18.31 3.90 2.99
C PHE A 332 -17.58 3.15 4.12
N ASP A 333 -17.34 1.85 3.93
CA ASP A 333 -16.60 0.98 4.87
C ASP A 333 -17.29 0.80 6.23
N SER A 334 -18.63 0.65 6.21
CA SER A 334 -19.49 0.56 7.42
C SER A 334 -18.91 -0.32 8.53
N LYS A 335 -18.59 -1.58 8.22
CA LYS A 335 -18.05 -2.54 9.19
C LYS A 335 -16.72 -2.08 9.80
N GLN A 336 -15.85 -1.45 9.02
CA GLN A 336 -14.55 -1.00 9.49
C GLN A 336 -14.67 0.19 10.44
N TYR A 337 -15.47 1.21 10.08
CA TYR A 337 -15.69 2.36 10.95
C TYR A 337 -16.33 1.93 12.28
N GLN A 338 -17.36 1.08 12.24
CA GLN A 338 -18.02 0.61 13.47
C GLN A 338 -17.09 -0.20 14.39
N GLN A 339 -16.19 -1.00 13.82
CA GLN A 339 -15.29 -1.85 14.61
C GLN A 339 -14.03 -1.14 15.11
N LYS A 340 -13.50 -0.19 14.33
CA LYS A 340 -12.17 0.41 14.56
C LYS A 340 -12.22 1.83 15.11
N THR A 341 -13.39 2.45 15.17
CA THR A 341 -13.53 3.85 15.58
C THR A 341 -14.66 4.04 16.57
N ALA A 342 -14.67 5.18 17.25
CA ALA A 342 -15.76 5.59 18.13
C ALA A 342 -16.90 6.30 17.36
N ILE A 343 -17.15 5.97 16.08
CA ILE A 343 -17.99 6.78 15.16
C ILE A 343 -19.36 7.16 15.73
N ILE A 344 -20.05 6.24 16.42
CA ILE A 344 -21.36 6.52 17.03
C ILE A 344 -21.25 7.53 18.17
N THR A 345 -20.21 7.39 18.99
CA THR A 345 -19.94 8.30 20.10
C THR A 345 -19.52 9.68 19.60
N ILE A 346 -18.74 9.72 18.50
CA ILE A 346 -18.36 10.95 17.82
C ILE A 346 -19.61 11.69 17.34
N MET A 347 -20.54 11.00 16.67
CA MET A 347 -21.79 11.61 16.20
C MET A 347 -22.65 12.13 17.35
N ASP A 348 -22.85 11.33 18.40
CA ASP A 348 -23.60 11.75 19.60
C ASP A 348 -23.01 13.04 20.19
N ASN A 349 -21.69 13.09 20.36
CA ASN A 349 -21.01 14.21 20.99
C ASN A 349 -20.96 15.45 20.09
N LEU A 350 -20.73 15.31 18.78
CA LEU A 350 -20.77 16.44 17.85
C LEU A 350 -22.13 17.12 17.86
N ILE A 351 -23.22 16.34 17.89
CA ILE A 351 -24.59 16.87 17.91
C ILE A 351 -24.92 17.44 19.29
N ALA A 352 -24.58 16.74 20.38
CA ALA A 352 -24.84 17.20 21.74
C ALA A 352 -24.17 18.55 22.04
N HIS A 353 -22.96 18.76 21.52
CA HIS A 353 -22.20 20.00 21.66
C HIS A 353 -22.51 21.04 20.57
N LYS A 354 -23.53 20.80 19.72
CA LYS A 354 -23.94 21.68 18.62
C LYS A 354 -22.79 22.04 17.66
N LYS A 355 -21.84 21.14 17.50
CA LYS A 355 -20.74 21.25 16.53
C LYS A 355 -21.20 20.95 15.11
N ILE A 356 -22.27 20.16 14.98
CA ILE A 356 -23.04 19.95 13.76
C ILE A 356 -24.53 19.94 14.11
N ALA A 357 -25.38 20.31 13.15
CA ALA A 357 -26.83 20.13 13.28
C ALA A 357 -27.20 18.63 13.35
N PRO A 358 -28.42 18.26 13.78
CA PRO A 358 -28.86 16.87 13.79
C PRO A 358 -28.61 16.18 12.45
N THR A 359 -27.76 15.14 12.47
CA THR A 359 -27.22 14.51 11.27
C THR A 359 -27.53 13.01 11.27
N ILE A 360 -28.22 12.53 10.23
CA ILE A 360 -28.37 11.11 9.95
C ILE A 360 -27.08 10.63 9.27
N MET A 361 -26.52 9.52 9.74
CA MET A 361 -25.38 8.88 9.08
C MET A 361 -25.80 7.52 8.54
N VAL A 362 -25.66 7.34 7.24
CA VAL A 362 -25.93 6.10 6.52
C VAL A 362 -24.58 5.47 6.13
N MET A 363 -24.27 4.35 6.74
CA MET A 363 -23.03 3.61 6.52
C MET A 363 -23.28 2.45 5.56
N ILE A 364 -22.58 2.43 4.43
CA ILE A 364 -22.72 1.43 3.36
C ILE A 364 -21.64 0.36 3.53
N ASP A 365 -22.04 -0.91 3.58
CA ASP A 365 -21.09 -2.02 3.55
C ASP A 365 -20.45 -2.17 2.16
N THR A 366 -19.13 -2.33 2.16
CA THR A 366 -18.33 -2.59 0.95
C THR A 366 -18.10 -4.08 0.72
N LEU A 367 -18.81 -4.94 1.47
CA LEU A 367 -18.79 -6.39 1.38
C LEU A 367 -17.42 -6.97 1.76
N ASP A 368 -16.62 -7.32 0.76
CA ASP A 368 -15.29 -7.90 0.93
C ASP A 368 -14.20 -7.05 0.24
N SER A 369 -12.94 -7.41 0.50
CA SER A 369 -11.80 -6.65 -0.03
C SER A 369 -11.70 -6.67 -1.55
N GLU A 370 -12.20 -7.71 -2.21
CA GLU A 370 -12.15 -7.84 -3.67
C GLU A 370 -13.18 -6.90 -4.29
N THR A 371 -14.43 -7.02 -3.85
CA THR A 371 -15.55 -6.19 -4.28
C THR A 371 -15.28 -4.71 -4.01
N ARG A 372 -14.81 -4.36 -2.81
CA ARG A 372 -14.37 -3.00 -2.46
C ARG A 372 -13.33 -2.44 -3.44
N SER A 373 -12.38 -3.26 -3.88
CA SER A 373 -11.31 -2.85 -4.79
C SER A 373 -11.76 -2.74 -6.25
N GLN A 374 -12.90 -3.35 -6.61
CA GLN A 374 -13.49 -3.25 -7.94
C GLN A 374 -14.50 -2.10 -8.06
N GLU A 375 -15.27 -1.84 -7.00
CA GLU A 375 -16.41 -0.92 -7.07
C GLU A 375 -16.08 0.51 -6.63
N LEU A 376 -15.23 0.70 -5.61
CA LEU A 376 -14.89 2.04 -5.13
C LEU A 376 -14.01 2.81 -6.12
N PRO A 377 -12.95 2.22 -6.72
CA PRO A 377 -12.17 2.94 -7.70
C PRO A 377 -12.97 3.16 -9.00
N PRO A 378 -12.72 4.25 -9.75
CA PRO A 378 -13.42 4.61 -11.00
C PRO A 378 -13.24 3.66 -12.21
N TYR A 379 -13.29 2.33 -12.04
CA TYR A 379 -13.31 1.38 -13.16
C TYR A 379 -14.63 1.47 -13.96
N SER A 380 -15.72 1.89 -13.32
CA SER A 380 -17.02 2.11 -13.94
C SER A 380 -17.83 3.17 -13.19
N THR A 381 -18.90 3.68 -13.81
CA THR A 381 -19.85 4.60 -13.18
C THR A 381 -20.88 3.90 -12.29
N LYS A 382 -20.93 2.57 -12.29
CA LYS A 382 -22.03 1.78 -11.71
C LYS A 382 -22.31 2.09 -10.23
N LEU A 383 -21.28 2.29 -9.41
CA LEU A 383 -21.47 2.65 -8.01
C LEU A 383 -22.16 4.01 -7.88
N ALA A 384 -21.73 5.00 -8.67
CA ALA A 384 -22.31 6.33 -8.68
C ALA A 384 -23.76 6.31 -9.21
N ASP A 385 -23.99 5.56 -10.28
CA ASP A 385 -25.32 5.38 -10.88
C ASP A 385 -26.27 4.71 -9.89
N MET A 386 -25.85 3.61 -9.25
CA MET A 386 -26.60 2.94 -8.19
C MET A 386 -26.99 3.91 -7.06
N LEU A 387 -26.04 4.72 -6.59
CA LEU A 387 -26.33 5.68 -5.53
C LEU A 387 -27.45 6.64 -5.92
N VAL A 388 -27.42 7.17 -7.15
CA VAL A 388 -28.41 8.15 -7.60
C VAL A 388 -29.75 7.51 -7.95
N THR A 389 -29.75 6.40 -8.68
CA THR A 389 -30.97 5.85 -9.29
C THR A 389 -31.67 4.79 -8.44
N GLU A 390 -30.97 4.16 -7.50
CA GLU A 390 -31.51 3.12 -6.62
C GLU A 390 -31.45 3.53 -5.16
N PHE A 391 -30.29 3.97 -4.68
CA PHE A 391 -30.08 4.22 -3.25
C PHE A 391 -30.78 5.47 -2.71
N LEU A 392 -30.68 6.62 -3.40
CA LEU A 392 -31.39 7.83 -2.98
C LEU A 392 -32.93 7.64 -2.96
N PRO A 393 -33.56 6.99 -3.96
CA PRO A 393 -34.96 6.59 -3.87
C PRO A 393 -35.26 5.66 -2.68
N TRP A 394 -34.38 4.70 -2.41
CA TRP A 394 -34.52 3.81 -1.25
C TRP A 394 -34.43 4.56 0.09
N LEU A 395 -33.53 5.54 0.22
CA LEU A 395 -33.47 6.41 1.40
C LEU A 395 -34.78 7.18 1.60
N LYS A 396 -35.35 7.72 0.52
CA LYS A 396 -36.63 8.43 0.58
C LYS A 396 -37.77 7.51 1.05
N GLN A 397 -37.80 6.26 0.60
CA GLN A 397 -38.77 5.25 1.09
C GLN A 397 -38.60 4.94 2.57
N ASN A 398 -37.38 5.07 3.10
CA ASN A 398 -37.06 4.95 4.52
C ASN A 398 -37.16 6.28 5.29
N HIS A 399 -37.88 7.26 4.74
CA HIS A 399 -38.12 8.58 5.34
C HIS A 399 -36.85 9.44 5.54
N ILE A 400 -35.83 9.24 4.71
CA ILE A 400 -34.61 10.04 4.70
C ILE A 400 -34.59 10.86 3.41
N GLU A 401 -35.04 12.12 3.51
CA GLU A 401 -35.07 13.07 2.38
C GLU A 401 -34.37 14.38 2.78
N VAL A 402 -33.06 14.42 2.63
CA VAL A 402 -32.22 15.58 2.95
C VAL A 402 -31.82 16.32 1.67
N LYS A 403 -31.79 17.65 1.73
CA LYS A 403 -31.38 18.48 0.59
C LYS A 403 -29.92 18.22 0.23
N PRO A 404 -29.54 18.21 -1.07
CA PRO A 404 -28.17 17.93 -1.48
C PRO A 404 -27.09 18.78 -0.80
N ASN A 405 -27.35 20.08 -0.56
CA ASN A 405 -26.42 20.98 0.10
C ASN A 405 -26.11 20.59 1.56
N HIS A 406 -26.95 19.77 2.19
CA HIS A 406 -26.78 19.22 3.55
C HIS A 406 -26.33 17.75 3.53
N THR A 407 -25.97 17.23 2.35
CA THR A 407 -25.49 15.86 2.17
C THR A 407 -23.97 15.86 1.99
N VAL A 408 -23.28 15.05 2.80
CA VAL A 408 -21.86 14.74 2.69
C VAL A 408 -21.70 13.29 2.23
N ILE A 409 -20.88 13.06 1.21
CA ILE A 409 -20.38 11.72 0.87
C ILE A 409 -18.93 11.60 1.35
N ALA A 410 -18.64 10.52 2.09
CA ALA A 410 -17.42 10.39 2.86
C ALA A 410 -16.78 9.00 2.71
N GLY A 411 -15.45 8.98 2.77
CA GLY A 411 -14.72 7.72 2.89
C GLY A 411 -13.22 7.90 3.02
N SER A 412 -12.56 6.78 3.31
CA SER A 412 -11.12 6.67 3.47
C SER A 412 -10.47 5.87 2.35
N SER A 413 -9.25 6.22 1.92
CA SER A 413 -8.54 5.50 0.85
C SER A 413 -9.35 5.48 -0.46
N PHE A 414 -9.65 4.30 -1.01
CA PHE A 414 -10.58 4.17 -2.13
C PHE A 414 -11.96 4.76 -1.87
N GLY A 415 -12.45 4.80 -0.62
CA GLY A 415 -13.70 5.47 -0.28
C GLY A 415 -13.64 6.98 -0.49
N GLY A 416 -12.48 7.61 -0.21
CA GLY A 416 -12.27 9.04 -0.47
C GLY A 416 -12.14 9.35 -1.97
N LEU A 417 -11.48 8.46 -2.72
CA LEU A 417 -11.44 8.50 -4.19
C LEU A 417 -12.85 8.36 -4.79
N ALA A 418 -13.61 7.36 -4.34
CA ALA A 418 -14.99 7.10 -4.78
C ALA A 418 -15.89 8.30 -4.49
N SER A 419 -15.85 8.83 -3.27
CA SER A 419 -16.62 10.01 -2.86
C SER A 419 -16.35 11.20 -3.77
N SER A 420 -15.08 11.45 -4.10
CA SER A 420 -14.67 12.52 -5.01
C SER A 420 -15.15 12.29 -6.45
N TYR A 421 -15.09 11.06 -6.93
CA TYR A 421 -15.55 10.69 -8.28
C TYR A 421 -17.09 10.75 -8.41
N ILE A 422 -17.81 10.30 -7.40
CA ILE A 422 -19.27 10.35 -7.35
C ILE A 422 -19.74 11.82 -7.37
N ALA A 423 -19.15 12.68 -6.54
CA ALA A 423 -19.43 14.11 -6.55
C ALA A 423 -19.05 14.77 -7.89
N PHE A 424 -17.98 14.31 -8.53
CA PHE A 424 -17.59 14.78 -9.85
C PHE A 424 -18.64 14.47 -10.92
N LEU A 425 -19.24 13.27 -10.90
CA LEU A 425 -20.31 12.89 -11.83
C LEU A 425 -21.65 13.56 -11.50
N TYR A 426 -21.96 13.65 -10.22
CA TYR A 426 -23.29 14.00 -9.70
C TYR A 426 -23.25 15.12 -8.64
N PRO A 427 -22.67 16.30 -8.94
CA PRO A 427 -22.50 17.38 -7.97
C PRO A 427 -23.84 17.93 -7.43
N GLN A 428 -24.92 17.78 -8.19
CA GLN A 428 -26.27 18.19 -7.78
C GLN A 428 -26.87 17.32 -6.67
N TYR A 429 -26.31 16.13 -6.43
CA TYR A 429 -26.75 15.22 -5.36
C TYR A 429 -25.73 15.14 -4.22
N PHE A 430 -24.44 15.23 -4.55
CA PHE A 430 -23.34 15.09 -3.59
C PHE A 430 -22.36 16.27 -3.67
N PRO A 431 -22.77 17.49 -3.27
CA PRO A 431 -21.92 18.67 -3.37
C PRO A 431 -20.85 18.75 -2.28
N ASN A 432 -20.92 17.95 -1.21
CA ASN A 432 -19.92 17.97 -0.13
C ASN A 432 -19.17 16.64 -0.04
N VAL A 433 -17.84 16.69 -0.07
CA VAL A 433 -16.97 15.49 -0.05
C VAL A 433 -16.02 15.54 1.14
N LEU A 434 -16.00 14.47 1.92
CA LEU A 434 -15.00 14.23 2.97
C LEU A 434 -14.11 13.06 2.53
N SER A 435 -12.86 13.36 2.15
CA SER A 435 -11.89 12.36 1.69
C SER A 435 -10.72 12.26 2.68
N LEU A 436 -10.56 11.09 3.27
CA LEU A 436 -9.48 10.79 4.21
C LEU A 436 -8.44 9.89 3.53
N SER A 437 -7.23 10.41 3.32
CA SER A 437 -6.14 9.71 2.64
C SER A 437 -6.57 9.14 1.28
N GLY A 438 -7.26 9.97 0.48
CA GLY A 438 -7.89 9.53 -0.77
C GLY A 438 -6.87 8.90 -1.73
N SER A 439 -7.22 7.78 -2.36
CA SER A 439 -6.30 7.07 -3.27
C SER A 439 -6.18 7.73 -4.64
N PHE A 440 -5.84 9.02 -4.67
CA PHE A 440 -5.77 9.81 -5.89
C PHE A 440 -4.68 9.35 -6.84
N GLY A 441 -3.67 8.60 -6.39
CA GLY A 441 -2.67 7.93 -7.25
C GLY A 441 -3.25 6.88 -8.20
N TRP A 442 -4.50 6.44 -8.00
CA TRP A 442 -5.13 5.39 -8.80
C TRP A 442 -5.34 5.79 -10.26
N ALA A 443 -5.26 4.80 -11.16
CA ALA A 443 -5.63 4.91 -12.56
C ALA A 443 -6.19 3.60 -13.11
N PRO A 444 -7.01 3.66 -14.18
CA PRO A 444 -7.35 2.47 -14.95
C PRO A 444 -6.11 1.92 -15.66
N LYS A 445 -6.15 0.64 -16.07
CA LYS A 445 -4.97 -0.09 -16.61
C LYS A 445 -4.26 0.60 -17.78
N ASN A 446 -4.99 1.38 -18.59
CA ASN A 446 -4.48 2.02 -19.78
C ASN A 446 -4.10 3.50 -19.54
N HIS A 447 -3.82 3.88 -18.29
CA HIS A 447 -3.56 5.26 -17.91
C HIS A 447 -2.45 5.36 -16.87
N THR A 448 -1.63 6.40 -16.96
CA THR A 448 -0.47 6.62 -16.10
C THR A 448 -0.85 7.35 -14.81
N GLY A 449 -1.35 6.61 -13.82
CA GLY A 449 -1.67 7.16 -12.49
C GLY A 449 -2.71 8.29 -12.51
N GLU A 450 -3.10 8.74 -11.32
CA GLU A 450 -3.78 10.01 -11.05
C GLU A 450 -4.96 10.44 -11.94
N TRP A 451 -5.70 9.46 -12.46
CA TRP A 451 -6.70 9.68 -13.50
C TRP A 451 -7.79 10.66 -13.07
N LEU A 452 -8.29 10.54 -11.84
CA LEU A 452 -9.35 11.43 -11.35
C LEU A 452 -8.85 12.88 -11.23
N SER A 453 -7.63 13.07 -10.75
CA SER A 453 -7.01 14.39 -10.64
C SER A 453 -6.96 15.09 -12.00
N GLU A 454 -6.59 14.36 -13.06
CA GLU A 454 -6.60 14.90 -14.42
C GLU A 454 -8.00 15.26 -14.91
N GLN A 455 -9.03 14.48 -14.56
CA GLN A 455 -10.41 14.82 -14.91
C GLN A 455 -10.85 16.16 -14.30
N PHE A 456 -10.47 16.43 -13.05
CA PHE A 456 -10.72 17.72 -12.40
C PHE A 456 -9.92 18.86 -13.04
N ALA A 457 -8.69 18.60 -13.49
CA ALA A 457 -7.87 19.60 -14.17
C ALA A 457 -8.48 20.00 -15.53
N GLN A 458 -8.98 19.03 -16.29
CA GLN A 458 -9.46 19.21 -17.67
C GLN A 458 -10.89 19.77 -17.77
N GLN A 459 -11.78 19.45 -16.83
CA GLN A 459 -13.18 19.90 -16.90
C GLN A 459 -13.41 21.26 -16.24
N SER A 460 -14.55 21.91 -16.53
CA SER A 460 -14.95 23.12 -15.82
C SER A 460 -15.21 22.83 -14.33
N THR A 461 -14.94 23.83 -13.49
CA THR A 461 -15.15 23.74 -12.05
C THR A 461 -16.62 23.44 -11.75
N LYS A 462 -16.85 22.47 -10.86
CA LYS A 462 -18.18 22.01 -10.41
C LYS A 462 -18.46 22.56 -9.00
N PRO A 463 -19.73 22.75 -8.59
CA PRO A 463 -20.07 23.29 -7.28
C PRO A 463 -19.90 22.22 -6.18
N ILE A 464 -18.65 21.85 -5.90
CA ILE A 464 -18.29 20.82 -4.92
C ILE A 464 -17.39 21.46 -3.85
N LYS A 465 -17.72 21.20 -2.58
CA LYS A 465 -16.93 21.57 -1.40
C LYS A 465 -16.20 20.34 -0.87
N PHE A 466 -14.90 20.45 -0.62
CA PHE A 466 -14.07 19.34 -0.15
C PHE A 466 -13.49 19.58 1.25
N TYR A 467 -13.45 18.52 2.05
CA TYR A 467 -12.51 18.35 3.16
C TYR A 467 -11.56 17.21 2.81
N LEU A 468 -10.26 17.49 2.76
CA LEU A 468 -9.21 16.55 2.42
C LEU A 468 -8.20 16.45 3.58
N ASN A 469 -7.88 15.23 3.99
CA ASN A 469 -6.76 14.97 4.90
C ASN A 469 -5.82 13.92 4.29
N ALA A 470 -4.52 14.04 4.57
CA ALA A 470 -3.54 12.99 4.33
C ALA A 470 -2.53 12.92 5.47
N GLY A 471 -2.03 11.72 5.75
CA GLY A 471 -0.99 11.48 6.75
C GLY A 471 0.41 11.72 6.18
N LEU A 472 1.33 12.23 7.01
CA LEU A 472 2.74 12.41 6.66
C LEU A 472 3.43 11.07 6.36
N PHE A 473 2.93 9.97 6.92
CA PHE A 473 3.51 8.64 6.80
C PHE A 473 2.80 7.79 5.73
N GLU A 474 2.34 8.40 4.64
CA GLU A 474 1.56 7.73 3.60
C GLU A 474 2.26 7.65 2.23
N GLY A 475 3.52 8.06 2.15
CA GLY A 475 4.35 7.92 0.94
C GLY A 475 3.67 8.46 -0.32
N ASN A 476 3.43 7.61 -1.32
CA ASN A 476 2.80 8.00 -2.58
C ASN A 476 1.35 8.52 -2.42
N LEU A 477 0.61 8.07 -1.41
CA LEU A 477 -0.73 8.58 -1.16
C LEU A 477 -0.68 10.05 -0.76
N LEU A 478 0.25 10.44 0.12
CA LEU A 478 0.48 11.84 0.48
C LEU A 478 0.79 12.68 -0.76
N THR A 479 1.72 12.23 -1.61
CA THR A 479 2.08 12.93 -2.85
C THR A 479 0.86 13.15 -3.77
N SER A 480 0.04 12.12 -3.97
CA SER A 480 -1.16 12.23 -4.81
C SER A 480 -2.24 13.14 -4.21
N ASN A 481 -2.40 13.17 -2.87
CA ASN A 481 -3.32 14.09 -2.20
C ASN A 481 -2.85 15.55 -2.31
N ARG A 482 -1.53 15.79 -2.19
CA ARG A 482 -0.94 17.12 -2.42
C ARG A 482 -1.20 17.60 -3.85
N HIS A 483 -0.99 16.74 -4.84
CA HIS A 483 -1.24 17.11 -6.24
C HIS A 483 -2.73 17.38 -6.51
N PHE A 484 -3.62 16.53 -6.01
CA PHE A 484 -5.06 16.74 -6.13
C PHE A 484 -5.48 18.07 -5.47
N SER A 485 -4.98 18.39 -4.27
CA SER A 485 -5.24 19.67 -3.61
C SER A 485 -4.74 20.87 -4.43
N ASN A 486 -3.58 20.77 -5.07
CA ASN A 486 -3.06 21.82 -5.95
C ASN A 486 -3.97 22.04 -7.18
N ILE A 487 -4.52 20.97 -7.75
CA ILE A 487 -5.50 21.06 -8.84
C ILE A 487 -6.77 21.74 -8.35
N LEU A 488 -7.33 21.33 -7.21
CA LEU A 488 -8.52 21.98 -6.64
C LEU A 488 -8.31 23.49 -6.42
N ARG A 489 -7.12 23.87 -5.91
CA ARG A 489 -6.74 25.28 -5.73
C ARG A 489 -6.67 26.03 -7.05
N ALA A 490 -5.97 25.48 -8.04
CA ALA A 490 -5.81 26.11 -9.36
C ALA A 490 -7.16 26.28 -10.09
N LYS A 491 -8.10 25.37 -9.84
CA LYS A 491 -9.45 25.39 -10.43
C LYS A 491 -10.46 26.21 -9.61
N GLY A 492 -10.07 26.76 -8.45
CA GLY A 492 -10.93 27.61 -7.63
C GLY A 492 -12.04 26.87 -6.88
N TYR A 493 -11.85 25.59 -6.55
CA TYR A 493 -12.79 24.87 -5.69
C TYR A 493 -12.77 25.43 -4.27
N THR A 494 -13.89 25.34 -3.55
CA THR A 494 -13.93 25.56 -2.10
C THR A 494 -13.46 24.29 -1.41
N PHE A 495 -12.32 24.33 -0.72
CA PHE A 495 -11.83 23.15 -0.02
C PHE A 495 -10.99 23.50 1.20
N PHE A 496 -10.93 22.56 2.13
CA PHE A 496 -9.93 22.51 3.19
C PHE A 496 -9.02 21.31 2.94
N TYR A 497 -7.71 21.52 2.99
CA TYR A 497 -6.70 20.45 2.94
C TYR A 497 -5.68 20.67 4.04
N HIS A 498 -5.38 19.61 4.77
CA HIS A 498 -4.29 19.62 5.73
C HIS A 498 -3.64 18.26 5.88
N GLU A 499 -2.41 18.30 6.39
CA GLU A 499 -1.58 17.13 6.63
C GLU A 499 -1.37 16.92 8.13
N THR A 500 -1.32 15.67 8.54
CA THR A 500 -1.20 15.29 9.95
C THR A 500 -0.10 14.27 10.13
N ALA A 501 0.59 14.30 11.28
CA ALA A 501 1.67 13.36 11.59
C ALA A 501 1.11 11.95 11.90
N SER A 502 0.50 11.33 10.91
CA SER A 502 -0.26 10.10 10.99
C SER A 502 0.04 9.18 9.80
N GLY A 503 -0.39 7.93 9.92
CA GLY A 503 -0.37 6.94 8.85
C GLY A 503 -1.74 6.68 8.25
N HIS A 504 -1.82 5.63 7.43
CA HIS A 504 -3.00 5.24 6.67
C HIS A 504 -3.96 4.37 7.51
N ASP A 505 -4.57 4.93 8.55
CA ASP A 505 -5.33 4.15 9.53
C ASP A 505 -6.58 4.84 10.14
N TYR A 506 -7.47 4.00 10.68
CA TYR A 506 -8.75 4.39 11.27
C TYR A 506 -8.62 5.12 12.60
N LEU A 507 -7.54 4.89 13.34
CA LEU A 507 -7.30 5.59 14.61
C LEU A 507 -7.16 7.09 14.35
N HIS A 508 -6.45 7.47 13.30
CA HIS A 508 -6.35 8.86 12.88
C HIS A 508 -7.63 9.35 12.19
N TRP A 509 -8.16 8.59 11.22
CA TRP A 509 -9.31 9.00 10.42
C TRP A 509 -10.57 9.33 11.23
N GLN A 510 -10.78 8.70 12.39
CA GLN A 510 -11.96 9.03 13.21
C GLN A 510 -11.96 10.48 13.69
N GLY A 511 -10.79 11.04 14.04
CA GLY A 511 -10.66 12.43 14.44
C GLY A 511 -10.90 13.38 13.27
N GLU A 512 -10.31 13.04 12.11
CA GLU A 512 -10.46 13.82 10.89
C GLU A 512 -11.87 13.79 10.31
N LEU A 513 -12.58 12.69 10.50
CA LEU A 513 -14.00 12.60 10.20
C LEU A 513 -14.77 13.63 11.03
N ALA A 514 -14.50 13.75 12.33
CA ALA A 514 -15.18 14.72 13.18
C ALA A 514 -14.89 16.18 12.77
N GLU A 515 -13.64 16.50 12.43
CA GLU A 515 -13.25 17.82 11.92
C GLU A 515 -13.86 18.13 10.55
N GLY A 516 -13.83 17.16 9.64
CA GLY A 516 -14.38 17.31 8.30
C GLY A 516 -15.89 17.47 8.27
N LEU A 517 -16.61 16.74 9.14
CA LEU A 517 -18.04 16.92 9.29
C LEU A 517 -18.38 18.32 9.82
N GLN A 518 -17.64 18.83 10.80
CA GLN A 518 -17.80 20.22 11.25
C GLN A 518 -17.56 21.21 10.10
N TYR A 519 -16.48 21.08 9.34
CA TYR A 519 -16.21 22.00 8.23
C TYR A 519 -17.28 21.97 7.13
N LEU A 520 -17.80 20.78 6.80
CA LEU A 520 -18.75 20.61 5.70
C LEU A 520 -20.20 20.90 6.09
N LEU A 521 -20.59 20.59 7.34
CA LEU A 521 -21.97 20.68 7.82
C LEU A 521 -22.22 21.84 8.78
N ASN A 522 -21.18 22.53 9.25
CA ASN A 522 -21.40 23.77 9.98
C ASN A 522 -21.81 24.85 8.97
N THR A 523 -23.04 25.31 9.12
CA THR A 523 -23.52 26.54 8.52
C THR A 523 -23.06 27.65 9.46
N ASP A 524 -21.99 28.35 9.11
CA ASP A 524 -21.80 29.68 9.67
C ASP A 524 -23.03 30.50 9.22
N ASP A 525 -24.00 30.69 10.12
CA ASP A 525 -25.08 31.66 10.01
C ASP A 525 -24.52 33.09 10.13
#